data_AF-A0A2X3ENV4-F1
#
_entry.id   AF-A0A2X3ENV4-F1
#
_cell.length_a   1.000
_cell.length_b   1.000
_cell.length_c   1.000
_cell.angle_alpha   90.00
_cell.angle_beta   90.00
_cell.angle_gamma   90.00
#
_symmetry.space_group_name_H-M   'P 1'
#
loop_
_entity.id
_entity.type
_entity.pdbx_description
1 polymer ?
#
loop_
_entity_poly.entity_id
_entity_poly.type
_entity_poly.pdbx_seq_one_letter_code
_entity_poly.pdbx_strand_id
1 'polypeptide(L)'
;MTTPEEIRETLFASGSKTEALICEVAGKAVGYAVFFTSYSTWLGRNGIYMEDLYVTPDYRGIGAGKALLKTIAQYAVQRQCGRLEWSVLDWNQPAIDFYLSIGAQPQDEWVRYRLTGDALRAFAE
;
A
#
# COMPACT_ATOMS: atom_id res chain seq x y z
N MET A 1 2.88 -5.27 19.17
CA MET A 1 1.59 -5.02 18.51
C MET A 1 1.35 -3.53 18.62
N THR A 2 0.87 -2.87 17.56
CA THR A 2 0.74 -1.41 17.56
C THR A 2 -0.54 -0.93 18.25
N THR A 3 -0.60 0.34 18.68
CA THR A 3 -1.76 0.98 19.30
C THR A 3 -2.37 2.07 18.41
N PRO A 4 -3.65 2.45 18.60
CA PRO A 4 -4.24 3.59 17.89
C PRO A 4 -3.50 4.91 18.10
N GLU A 5 -2.94 5.12 19.30
CA GLU A 5 -2.15 6.30 19.65
C GLU A 5 -0.85 6.34 18.85
N GLU A 6 -0.13 5.23 18.76
CA GLU A 6 1.08 5.12 17.94
C GLU A 6 0.78 5.40 16.46
N ILE A 7 -0.32 4.87 15.93
CA ILE A 7 -0.75 5.17 14.56
C ILE A 7 -1.02 6.68 14.41
N ARG A 8 -1.71 7.30 15.38
CA ARG A 8 -2.01 8.74 15.33
C ARG A 8 -0.73 9.57 15.31
N GLU A 9 0.24 9.22 16.15
CA GLU A 9 1.50 9.93 16.27
C GLU A 9 2.42 9.73 15.08
N THR A 10 2.43 8.55 14.47
CA THR A 10 3.39 8.21 13.40
C THR A 10 2.85 8.46 12.00
N LEU A 11 1.61 8.06 11.72
CA LEU A 11 1.01 8.17 10.39
C LEU A 11 0.68 9.62 10.03
N PHE A 12 0.27 10.43 11.02
CA PHE A 12 -0.15 11.82 10.83
C PHE A 12 0.84 12.84 11.40
N ALA A 13 2.06 12.42 11.76
CA ALA A 13 3.12 13.35 12.13
C ALA A 13 3.43 14.34 11.00
N SER A 14 3.85 15.55 11.40
CA SER A 14 4.44 16.51 10.45
C SER A 14 5.65 15.88 9.76
N GLY A 15 5.64 15.88 8.42
CA GLY A 15 6.71 15.29 7.62
C GLY A 15 6.65 13.77 7.44
N SER A 16 5.57 13.11 7.90
CA SER A 16 5.31 11.70 7.60
C SER A 16 5.45 11.43 6.09
N LYS A 17 6.13 10.34 5.76
CA LYS A 17 6.29 9.85 4.38
C LYS A 17 5.21 8.85 3.98
N THR A 18 4.33 8.55 4.93
CA THR A 18 3.24 7.61 4.81
C THR A 18 1.93 8.38 4.78
N GLU A 19 1.07 8.02 3.85
CA GLU A 19 -0.22 8.63 3.61
C GLU A 19 -1.32 7.59 3.75
N ALA A 20 -2.52 8.05 4.07
CA ALA A 20 -3.69 7.18 4.21
C ALA A 20 -4.91 7.78 3.51
N LEU A 21 -5.73 6.89 2.95
CA LEU A 21 -7.04 7.21 2.39
C LEU A 21 -8.11 6.43 3.16
N ILE A 22 -9.25 7.09 3.39
CA ILE A 22 -10.47 6.45 3.87
C ILE A 22 -11.49 6.43 2.72
N CYS A 23 -12.08 5.26 2.49
CA CYS A 23 -13.22 5.12 1.58
C CYS A 23 -14.50 5.19 2.41
N GLU A 24 -15.39 6.11 2.03
CA GLU A 24 -16.69 6.28 2.67
C GLU A 24 -17.84 5.96 1.72
N VAL A 25 -18.88 5.31 2.25
CA VAL A 25 -20.16 5.12 1.58
C VAL A 25 -21.24 5.68 2.48
N ALA A 26 -22.00 6.67 1.98
CA ALA A 26 -23.00 7.40 2.75
C ALA A 26 -22.47 7.92 4.12
N GLY A 27 -21.24 8.44 4.14
CA GLY A 27 -20.58 8.98 5.34
C GLY A 27 -20.06 7.93 6.33
N LYS A 28 -20.16 6.63 6.00
CA LYS A 28 -19.58 5.55 6.81
C LYS A 28 -18.24 5.12 6.21
N ALA A 29 -17.19 5.06 7.03
CA ALA A 29 -15.92 4.45 6.64
C ALA A 29 -16.09 2.95 6.38
N VAL A 30 -15.76 2.51 5.16
CA VAL A 30 -15.93 1.10 4.70
C VAL A 30 -14.64 0.45 4.25
N GLY A 31 -13.57 1.23 4.11
CA GLY A 31 -12.26 0.74 3.72
C GLY A 31 -11.19 1.80 3.88
N TYR A 32 -9.94 1.38 3.80
CA TYR A 32 -8.80 2.28 3.86
C TYR A 32 -7.67 1.77 2.96
N ALA A 33 -6.72 2.65 2.68
CA ALA A 33 -5.43 2.29 2.11
C ALA A 33 -4.31 3.07 2.80
N VAL A 34 -3.15 2.44 2.99
CA VAL A 34 -1.92 3.07 3.50
C VAL A 34 -0.83 2.89 2.47
N PHE A 35 -0.11 3.96 2.14
CA PHE A 35 0.92 3.94 1.10
C PHE A 35 2.01 4.96 1.40
N PHE A 36 3.16 4.80 0.76
CA PHE A 36 4.31 5.70 0.91
C PHE A 36 5.08 5.84 -0.40
N THR A 37 5.96 6.85 -0.45
CA THR A 37 6.80 7.08 -1.63
C THR A 37 7.96 6.09 -1.66
N SER A 38 8.13 5.40 -2.80
CA SER A 38 9.29 4.55 -3.09
C SER A 38 10.21 5.23 -4.11
N TYR A 39 11.36 4.62 -4.43
CA TYR A 39 12.27 5.14 -5.45
C TYR A 39 12.80 4.01 -6.35
N SER A 40 12.82 4.24 -7.65
CA SER A 40 13.43 3.35 -8.64
C SER A 40 14.71 3.97 -9.17
N THR A 41 15.85 3.34 -8.89
CA THR A 41 17.16 3.74 -9.44
C THR A 41 17.27 3.46 -10.93
N TRP A 42 16.53 2.47 -11.45
CA TRP A 42 16.49 2.17 -12.88
C TRP A 42 15.71 3.19 -13.69
N LEU A 43 14.65 3.77 -13.11
CA LEU A 43 13.86 4.81 -13.77
C LEU A 43 14.34 6.23 -13.42
N GLY A 44 15.16 6.38 -12.37
CA GLY A 44 15.54 7.68 -11.82
C GLY A 44 14.33 8.48 -11.31
N ARG A 45 13.28 7.79 -10.84
CA ARG A 45 11.99 8.40 -10.46
C ARG A 45 11.47 7.82 -9.15
N ASN A 46 10.72 8.65 -8.44
CA ASN A 46 9.88 8.18 -7.34
C ASN A 46 8.83 7.17 -7.84
N GLY A 47 8.36 6.34 -6.93
CA GLY A 47 7.20 5.46 -7.08
C GLY A 47 6.24 5.66 -5.91
N ILE A 48 5.14 4.92 -5.92
CA ILE A 48 4.31 4.72 -4.72
C ILE A 48 4.32 3.22 -4.40
N TYR A 49 4.49 2.88 -3.14
CA TYR A 49 4.26 1.54 -2.61
C TYR A 49 3.03 1.56 -1.71
N MET A 50 2.03 0.74 -2.02
CA MET A 50 0.84 0.56 -1.20
C MET A 50 1.07 -0.60 -0.23
N GLU A 51 1.12 -0.27 1.06
CA GLU A 51 1.34 -1.23 2.15
C GLU A 51 0.06 -2.02 2.43
N ASP A 52 -1.06 -1.31 2.62
CA ASP A 52 -2.34 -1.89 2.96
C ASP A 52 -3.44 -1.42 2.02
N LEU A 53 -4.35 -2.33 1.67
CA LEU A 53 -5.63 -2.05 1.05
C LEU A 53 -6.69 -2.96 1.68
N TYR A 54 -7.67 -2.36 2.33
CA TYR A 54 -8.72 -3.11 3.00
C TYR A 54 -10.10 -2.52 2.73
N VAL A 55 -11.07 -3.40 2.51
CA VAL A 55 -12.50 -3.08 2.45
C VAL A 55 -13.23 -4.07 3.35
N THR A 56 -14.11 -3.55 4.19
CA THR A 56 -14.94 -4.33 5.09
C THR A 56 -15.83 -5.30 4.30
N PRO A 57 -16.04 -6.55 4.75
CA PRO A 57 -16.70 -7.61 3.96
C PRO A 57 -18.03 -7.21 3.31
N ASP A 58 -18.90 -6.52 4.06
CA ASP A 58 -20.24 -6.11 3.58
C ASP A 58 -20.21 -5.11 2.42
N TYR A 59 -19.06 -4.47 2.19
CA TYR A 59 -18.85 -3.48 1.13
C TYR A 59 -17.85 -3.98 0.08
N ARG A 60 -17.57 -5.28 0.04
CA ARG A 60 -16.81 -5.88 -1.08
C ARG A 60 -17.72 -6.05 -2.29
N GLY A 61 -17.14 -6.09 -3.49
CA GLY A 61 -17.88 -6.24 -4.74
C GLY A 61 -18.54 -4.96 -5.28
N ILE A 62 -18.68 -3.90 -4.48
CA ILE A 62 -19.25 -2.60 -4.95
C ILE A 62 -18.22 -1.68 -5.61
N GLY A 63 -16.95 -2.11 -5.72
CA GLY A 63 -15.87 -1.33 -6.34
C GLY A 63 -15.06 -0.42 -5.39
N ALA A 64 -15.27 -0.46 -4.08
CA ALA A 64 -14.55 0.38 -3.11
C ALA A 64 -13.01 0.20 -3.16
N GLY A 65 -12.52 -1.04 -3.21
CA GLY A 65 -11.08 -1.32 -3.31
C GLY A 65 -10.47 -0.81 -4.63
N LYS A 66 -11.21 -0.94 -5.73
CA LYS A 66 -10.83 -0.39 -7.03
C LYS A 66 -10.79 1.14 -7.00
N ALA A 67 -11.73 1.78 -6.31
CA ALA A 67 -11.74 3.24 -6.16
C ALA A 67 -10.51 3.73 -5.38
N LEU A 68 -10.18 3.10 -4.24
CA LEU A 68 -8.98 3.41 -3.46
C LEU A 68 -7.70 3.26 -4.30
N LEU A 69 -7.52 2.10 -4.95
CA LEU A 69 -6.33 1.84 -5.76
C LEU A 69 -6.22 2.80 -6.96
N LYS A 70 -7.35 3.14 -7.60
CA LYS A 70 -7.40 4.14 -8.67
C LYS A 70 -6.99 5.53 -8.18
N THR A 71 -7.43 5.94 -7.00
CA THR A 71 -7.02 7.23 -6.41
C THR A 71 -5.51 7.27 -6.14
N ILE A 72 -4.92 6.19 -5.63
CA ILE A 72 -3.47 6.12 -5.43
C ILE A 72 -2.73 6.16 -6.78
N ALA A 73 -3.24 5.47 -7.81
CA ALA A 73 -2.66 5.54 -9.15
C ALA A 73 -2.73 6.96 -9.74
N GLN A 74 -3.81 7.71 -9.48
CA GLN A 74 -3.92 9.12 -9.87
C GLN A 74 -2.86 9.98 -9.16
N TYR A 75 -2.62 9.75 -7.86
CA TYR A 75 -1.51 10.41 -7.15
C TYR A 75 -0.16 10.08 -7.75
N ALA A 76 0.11 8.81 -8.08
CA ALA A 76 1.35 8.41 -8.74
C ALA A 76 1.55 9.19 -10.05
N VAL A 77 0.53 9.26 -10.91
CA VAL A 77 0.59 10.02 -12.17
C VAL A 77 0.80 11.51 -11.93
N GLN A 78 0.03 12.13 -11.02
CA GLN A 78 0.15 13.56 -10.70
C GLN A 78 1.54 13.92 -10.16
N ARG A 79 2.15 13.01 -9.39
CA ARG A 79 3.49 13.16 -8.80
C ARG A 79 4.61 12.72 -9.74
N GLN A 80 4.30 12.40 -11.00
CA GLN A 80 5.24 11.93 -12.01
C GLN A 80 6.02 10.67 -11.57
N CYS A 81 5.41 9.84 -10.73
CA CYS A 81 5.96 8.57 -10.30
C CYS A 81 6.07 7.59 -11.48
N GLY A 82 7.12 6.77 -11.48
CA GLY A 82 7.33 5.75 -12.51
C GLY A 82 6.53 4.47 -12.30
N ARG A 83 6.11 4.17 -11.05
CA ARG A 83 5.46 2.92 -10.68
C ARG A 83 4.50 3.10 -9.51
N LEU A 84 3.51 2.21 -9.44
CA LEU A 84 2.71 1.90 -8.25
C LEU A 84 2.84 0.40 -8.00
N GLU A 85 3.30 0.01 -6.80
CA GLU A 85 3.62 -1.37 -6.44
C GLU A 85 2.96 -1.74 -5.11
N TRP A 86 2.72 -3.03 -4.89
CA TRP A 86 2.21 -3.60 -3.65
C TRP A 86 2.55 -5.09 -3.58
N SER A 87 2.37 -5.69 -2.40
CA SER A 87 2.48 -7.14 -2.21
C SER A 87 1.11 -7.77 -2.00
N VAL A 88 0.98 -9.04 -2.37
CA VAL A 88 -0.19 -9.88 -2.10
C VAL A 88 0.28 -11.21 -1.56
N LEU A 89 -0.48 -11.82 -0.65
CA LEU A 89 -0.24 -13.19 -0.21
C LEU A 89 -0.54 -14.13 -1.38
N ASP A 90 0.36 -15.06 -1.65
CA ASP A 90 0.32 -15.99 -2.79
C ASP A 90 -0.96 -16.84 -2.83
N TRP A 91 -1.54 -17.14 -1.68
CA TRP A 91 -2.79 -17.88 -1.54
C TRP A 91 -4.06 -17.03 -1.73
N ASN A 92 -3.95 -15.71 -1.82
CA ASN A 92 -5.10 -14.81 -1.93
C ASN A 92 -5.55 -14.63 -3.39
N GLN A 93 -6.03 -15.73 -3.99
CA GLN A 93 -6.45 -15.76 -5.39
C GLN A 93 -7.46 -14.65 -5.77
N PRO A 94 -8.49 -14.31 -4.96
CA PRO A 94 -9.42 -13.24 -5.31
C PRO A 94 -8.73 -11.87 -5.47
N ALA A 95 -7.70 -11.58 -4.66
CA ALA A 95 -6.93 -10.36 -4.79
C ALA A 95 -6.00 -10.41 -6.02
N ILE A 96 -5.35 -11.56 -6.26
CA ILE A 96 -4.49 -11.79 -7.42
C ILE A 96 -5.28 -11.58 -8.72
N ASP A 97 -6.45 -12.21 -8.85
CA ASP A 97 -7.32 -12.08 -10.02
C ASP A 97 -7.74 -10.62 -10.25
N PHE A 98 -8.07 -9.90 -9.18
CA PHE A 98 -8.36 -8.47 -9.26
C PHE A 98 -7.16 -7.67 -9.77
N TYR A 99 -5.95 -7.90 -9.25
CA TYR A 99 -4.75 -7.19 -9.68
C TYR A 99 -4.37 -7.49 -11.14
N LEU A 100 -4.49 -8.75 -11.57
CA LEU A 100 -4.28 -9.13 -12.97
C LEU A 100 -5.33 -8.46 -13.88
N SER A 101 -6.58 -8.38 -13.45
CA SER A 101 -7.67 -7.77 -14.24
C SER A 101 -7.47 -6.28 -14.54
N ILE A 102 -6.63 -5.59 -13.77
CA ILE A 102 -6.28 -4.17 -13.97
C ILE A 102 -4.90 -3.99 -14.62
N GLY A 103 -4.26 -5.08 -15.06
CA GLY A 103 -2.99 -5.06 -15.77
C GLY A 103 -1.74 -5.02 -14.88
N ALA A 104 -1.87 -5.20 -13.56
CA ALA A 104 -0.71 -5.38 -12.69
C ALA A 104 -0.02 -6.72 -13.01
N GLN A 105 1.31 -6.75 -12.90
CA GLN A 105 2.12 -7.94 -13.18
C GLN A 105 2.93 -8.34 -11.94
N PRO A 106 3.01 -9.64 -11.60
CA PRO A 106 3.86 -10.10 -10.50
C PRO A 106 5.33 -9.79 -10.81
N GLN A 107 6.12 -9.54 -9.77
CA GLN A 107 7.57 -9.41 -9.83
C GLN A 107 8.20 -10.64 -9.14
N ASP A 108 7.98 -11.81 -9.74
CA ASP A 108 8.27 -13.13 -9.17
C ASP A 108 9.75 -13.51 -9.12
N GLU A 109 10.60 -12.80 -9.86
CA GLU A 109 12.06 -12.91 -9.78
C GLU A 109 12.65 -12.37 -8.46
N TRP A 110 11.86 -11.61 -7.68
CA TRP A 110 12.34 -10.92 -6.47
C TRP A 110 11.80 -11.56 -5.19
N VAL A 111 12.71 -12.03 -4.34
CA VAL A 111 12.38 -12.49 -3.00
C VAL A 111 12.60 -11.34 -2.00
N ARG A 112 11.56 -10.94 -1.28
CA ARG A 112 11.68 -9.91 -0.24
C ARG A 112 12.34 -10.49 1.01
N TYR A 113 13.56 -10.04 1.30
CA TYR A 113 14.24 -10.34 2.57
C TYR A 113 13.87 -9.31 3.65
N ARG A 114 13.92 -9.72 4.91
CA ARG A 114 13.60 -8.87 6.06
C ARG A 114 14.56 -9.17 7.20
N LEU A 115 15.16 -8.11 7.75
CA LEU A 115 15.93 -8.14 8.99
C LEU A 115 15.19 -7.28 10.03
N THR A 116 14.78 -7.87 11.15
CA THR A 116 13.97 -7.21 12.19
C THR A 116 14.33 -7.72 13.58
N GLY A 117 13.92 -6.99 14.63
CA GLY A 117 14.08 -7.43 16.02
C GLY A 117 15.55 -7.52 16.44
N ASP A 118 15.90 -8.55 17.19
CA ASP A 118 17.27 -8.75 17.71
C ASP A 118 18.29 -8.92 16.60
N ALA A 119 17.94 -9.60 15.50
CA ALA A 119 18.85 -9.78 14.37
C ALA A 119 19.22 -8.45 13.70
N LEU A 120 18.27 -7.50 13.62
CA LEU A 120 18.55 -6.15 13.12
C LEU A 120 19.45 -5.37 14.07
N ARG A 121 19.17 -5.44 15.38
CA ARG A 121 20.00 -4.77 16.40
C ARG A 121 21.42 -5.28 16.39
N ALA A 122 21.61 -6.60 16.40
CA ALA A 122 22.92 -7.23 16.39
C ALA A 122 23.73 -6.93 15.12
N PHE A 123 23.09 -6.79 13.95
CA PHE A 123 23.78 -6.43 12.72
C PHE A 123 24.19 -4.94 12.67
N ALA A 124 23.55 -4.08 13.46
CA ALA A 124 23.81 -2.65 13.47
C ALA A 124 24.97 -2.23 14.39
N GLU A 125 25.48 -3.14 15.21
CA GLU A 125 26.67 -2.96 16.07
C GLU A 125 27.97 -3.33 15.32
#